data_AF-A0A2U3NC94-F1
#
_entry.id   AF-A0A2U3NC94-F1
#
_cell.length_a   1.000
_cell.length_b   1.000
_cell.length_c   1.000
_cell.angle_alpha   90.00
_cell.angle_beta   90.00
_cell.angle_gamma   90.00
#
_symmetry.space_group_name_H-M   'P 1'
#
loop_
_entity.id
_entity.type
_entity.pdbx_description
1 polymer ?
#
loop_
_entity_poly.entity_id
_entity_poly.type
_entity_poly.pdbx_seq_one_letter_code
_entity_poly.pdbx_strand_id
1 'polypeptide(L)' 'MSNELDALLRQVARGDSAAFATVYDLTKARVYGLVTRVVRDPGYSEETTQEVYLEVWRTAAQYDPARGRPWPGC' A
#
# COMPACT_ATOMS: atom_id res chain seq x y z
N MET A 1 -11.41 9.60 8.01
CA MET A 1 -10.81 8.41 7.38
C MET A 1 -9.63 8.78 6.47
N SER A 2 -9.78 9.66 5.47
CA SER A 2 -8.65 9.99 4.57
C SER A 2 -7.47 10.72 5.23
N ASN A 3 -7.73 11.57 6.24
CA ASN A 3 -6.69 12.37 6.89
C ASN A 3 -5.76 11.55 7.82
N GLU A 4 -6.28 10.48 8.42
CA GLU A 4 -5.52 9.61 9.31
C GLU A 4 -4.61 8.67 8.53
N LEU A 5 -5.10 8.13 7.41
CA LEU A 5 -4.28 7.34 6.49
C LEU A 5 -3.16 8.20 5.86
N ASP A 6 -3.45 9.44 5.48
CA ASP A 6 -2.43 10.38 4.97
C ASP A 6 -1.34 10.65 6.02
N ALA A 7 -1.73 10.88 7.28
CA ALA A 7 -0.78 11.07 8.38
C ALA A 7 0.11 9.84 8.61
N LEU A 8 -0.47 8.63 8.59
CA LEU A 8 0.28 7.38 8.69
C LEU A 8 1.25 7.22 7.51
N LEU A 9 0.81 7.47 6.27
CA LEU A 9 1.67 7.37 5.08
C LEU A 9 2.86 8.35 5.15
N ARG A 10 2.68 9.55 5.70
CA ARG A 10 3.80 10.49 5.96
C ARG A 10 4.79 9.97 7.00
N GLN A 11 4.34 9.19 7.99
CA GLN A 11 5.23 8.53 8.96
C GLN A 11 5.95 7.36 8.32
N VAL A 12 5.26 6.54 7.51
CA VAL A 12 5.88 5.47 6.72
C VAL A 12 6.96 6.03 5.79
N ALA A 13 6.72 7.19 5.17
CA ALA A 13 7.72 7.87 4.34
C ALA A 13 9.00 8.27 5.08
N ARG A 14 8.96 8.34 6.41
CA ARG A 14 10.14 8.58 7.26
C ARG A 14 10.78 7.29 7.76
N GLY A 15 10.30 6.13 7.32
CA GLY A 15 10.76 4.82 7.76
C GLY A 15 10.11 4.31 9.05
N ASP A 16 8.95 4.83 9.44
CA ASP A 16 8.21 4.35 10.61
C ASP A 16 7.51 3.02 10.30
N SER A 17 8.05 1.94 10.85
CA SER A 17 7.53 0.58 10.69
C SER A 17 6.22 0.33 11.46
N ALA A 18 5.97 1.05 12.56
CA ALA A 18 4.74 0.92 13.33
C ALA A 18 3.57 1.61 12.60
N ALA A 19 3.83 2.76 11.99
CA ALA A 19 2.88 3.40 11.10
C ALA A 19 2.56 2.49 9.90
N PHE A 20 3.56 1.81 9.34
CA PHE A 20 3.37 0.88 8.22
C PHE A 20 2.52 -0.33 8.61
N ALA A 21 2.76 -0.92 9.79
CA ALA A 21 1.94 -2.00 10.30
C ALA A 21 0.47 -1.58 10.44
N THR A 22 0.22 -0.34 10.90
CA THR A 22 -1.12 0.21 10.99
C THR A 22 -1.77 0.38 9.61
N VAL A 23 -1.04 0.91 8.62
CA VAL A 23 -1.52 0.99 7.23
C VAL A 23 -1.83 -0.39 6.66
N TYR A 24 -0.95 -1.36 6.90
CA TYR A 24 -1.12 -2.74 6.48
C TYR A 24 -2.41 -3.34 7.07
N ASP A 25 -2.62 -3.25 8.38
CA ASP A 25 -3.82 -3.81 9.03
C ASP A 25 -5.12 -3.18 8.53
N LEU A 26 -5.11 -1.88 8.24
CA LEU A 26 -6.28 -1.17 7.71
C LEU A 26 -6.60 -1.51 6.25
N THR A 27 -5.60 -1.93 5.45
CA THR A 27 -5.74 -2.06 4.00
C THR A 27 -5.67 -3.50 3.49
N LYS A 28 -5.06 -4.44 4.24
CA LYS A 28 -4.75 -5.81 3.78
C LYS A 28 -5.95 -6.57 3.24
N ALA A 29 -7.10 -6.49 3.92
CA ALA A 29 -8.30 -7.19 3.51
C ALA A 29 -8.84 -6.69 2.15
N ARG A 30 -8.71 -5.38 1.89
CA ARG A 30 -9.16 -4.78 0.62
C ARG A 30 -8.20 -5.09 -0.51
N VAL A 31 -6.88 -4.99 -0.27
CA VAL A 31 -5.85 -5.29 -1.26
C VAL A 31 -5.88 -6.78 -1.62
N TYR A 32 -5.91 -7.67 -0.64
CA TYR A 32 -6.03 -9.11 -0.88
C TYR A 32 -7.30 -9.47 -1.65
N GLY A 33 -8.45 -8.86 -1.31
CA GLY A 33 -9.70 -9.05 -2.04
C GLY A 33 -9.65 -8.55 -3.49
N LEU A 34 -8.84 -7.52 -3.79
CA LEU A 34 -8.62 -7.04 -5.15
C LEU A 34 -7.71 -8.02 -5.93
N VAL A 35 -6.59 -8.39 -5.33
CA VAL A 35 -5.59 -9.28 -5.94
C VAL A 35 -6.22 -10.64 -6.26
N THR A 36 -6.97 -11.22 -5.32
CA THR A 36 -7.67 -12.50 -5.53
C THR A 36 -8.67 -12.48 -6.69
N ARG A 37 -9.31 -11.33 -6.96
CA ARG A 37 -10.21 -11.17 -8.11
C ARG A 37 -9.46 -11.15 -9.45
N VAL A 38 -8.23 -10.61 -9.47
CA VAL A 38 -7.40 -10.47 -10.66
C VAL A 38 -6.63 -11.76 -10.95
N VAL A 39 -5.91 -12.28 -9.95
CA VAL A 39 -5.02 -13.44 -10.08
C VAL A 39 -5.80 -14.75 -10.07
N ARG A 40 -6.96 -14.80 -9.39
CA ARG A 40 -7.88 -15.97 -9.32
C ARG A 40 -7.24 -17.28 -8.83
N ASP A 41 -6.07 -17.19 -8.20
CA ASP A 41 -5.40 -18.29 -7.50
C ASP A 41 -5.02 -17.82 -6.08
N PRO A 42 -5.46 -18.50 -5.01
CA PRO A 42 -5.21 -18.06 -3.64
C PRO A 42 -3.74 -17.97 -3.24
N GLY A 43 -2.90 -18.91 -3.70
CA GLY A 43 -1.48 -18.96 -3.35
C GLY A 43 -0.70 -17.83 -4.01
N TYR A 44 -0.89 -17.65 -5.31
CA TYR A 44 -0.31 -16.51 -6.03
C TYR A 44 -0.86 -15.16 -5.56
N SER A 45 -2.10 -15.12 -5.08
CA SER A 45 -2.70 -13.88 -4.56
C SER A 45 -2.08 -13.43 -3.25
N GLU A 46 -1.71 -14.37 -2.39
CA GLU A 46 -1.04 -14.08 -1.13
C GLU A 46 0.37 -13.54 -1.38
N GLU A 47 1.15 -14.23 -2.22
CA GLU A 47 2.49 -13.81 -2.65
C GLU A 47 2.45 -12.42 -3.30
N THR A 48 1.53 -12.21 -4.24
CA THR A 48 1.36 -10.91 -4.90
C THR A 48 0.99 -9.81 -3.91
N THR A 49 0.14 -10.11 -2.92
CA THR A 49 -0.23 -9.12 -1.89
C THR A 49 0.99 -8.75 -1.05
N GLN A 50 1.84 -9.71 -0.68
CA GLN A 50 3.07 -9.44 0.06
C GLN A 50 4.04 -8.58 -0.76
N GLU A 51 4.25 -8.90 -2.04
CA GLU A 51 5.09 -8.10 -2.96
C GLU A 51 4.59 -6.65 -3.08
N VAL A 52 3.26 -6.45 -3.21
CA VAL A 52 2.66 -5.10 -3.24
C VAL A 52 3.01 -4.32 -1.98
N TYR A 53 2.91 -4.93 -0.79
CA TYR A 53 3.25 -4.23 0.45
C TYR A 53 4.76 -3.96 0.60
N LEU A 54 5.62 -4.85 0.11
CA LEU A 54 7.06 -4.62 0.06
C LEU A 54 7.41 -3.46 -0.87
N GLU A 55 6.75 -3.37 -2.02
CA GLU A 55 6.90 -2.25 -2.95
C GLU A 55 6.41 -0.95 -2.32
N VAL A 56 5.26 -0.96 -1.64
CA VAL A 56 4.76 0.20 -0.89
C VAL A 56 5.77 0.63 0.17
N TRP A 57 6.35 -0.28 0.95
CA TRP A 57 7.37 0.07 1.95
C TRP A 57 8.61 0.71 1.31
N ARG A 58 9.12 0.14 0.21
CA ARG A 58 10.30 0.65 -0.51
C ARG A 58 10.06 2.02 -1.15
N THR A 59 8.85 2.23 -1.67
CA THR A 59 8.47 3.47 -2.37
C THR A 59 7.89 4.52 -1.44
N ALA A 60 7.46 4.16 -0.23
CA ALA A 60 6.90 5.10 0.73
C ALA A 60 7.89 6.20 1.12
N ALA A 61 9.19 5.91 1.22
CA ALA A 61 10.21 6.94 1.43
C ALA A 61 10.27 8.00 0.31
N GLN A 62 9.78 7.65 -0.88
CA GLN A 62 9.67 8.52 -2.05
C GLN A 62 8.24 9.07 -2.23
N TYR A 63 7.31 8.71 -1.34
CA TYR A 63 5.94 9.18 -1.37
C TYR A 63 5.90 10.66 -1.02
N ASP A 64 5.60 11.48 -2.03
CA ASP A 64 5.31 12.89 -1.89
C ASP A 64 3.83 13.11 -2.26
N PRO A 65 2.95 13.43 -1.28
CA PRO A 65 1.54 13.65 -1.55
C PRO A 65 1.28 14.85 -2.47
N ALA A 66 2.23 15.80 -2.61
CA ALA A 66 2.13 16.89 -3.58
C ALA A 66 2.47 16.45 -5.01
N ARG A 67 3.12 15.29 -5.17
CA ARG A 67 3.46 14.68 -6.46
C ARG A 67 2.49 13.59 -6.88
N GLY A 68 1.24 13.61 -6.41
CA GLY A 68 0.19 12.72 -6.91
C GLY A 68 0.18 12.73 -8.43
N ARG A 69 0.91 11.80 -9.04
CA ARG A 69 1.04 11.69 -10.47
C ARG A 69 -0.20 10.93 -10.88
N PRO A 70 -1.16 11.55 -11.59
CA PRO A 70 -2.11 10.75 -12.33
C PRO A 70 -1.29 9.83 -13.24
N TRP A 71 -1.64 8.55 -13.24
CA TRP A 71 -1.14 7.59 -14.20
C TRP A 71 -1.18 8.22 -15.60
N PRO A 72 -0.07 8.29 -16.35
CA PRO A 72 -0.04 8.90 -17.68
C PRO A 72 -0.63 7.91 -18.67
N GLY A 73 -1.95 7.76 -18.65
CA GLY A 73 -2.65 6.79 -19.49
C GLY A 73 -4.17 6.94 -19.48
N CYS A 74 -4.69 8.14 -19.16
CA CYS A 74 -6.03 8.56 -19.55
C CYS A 74 -5.91 9.70 -20.55
#